data_AF-A0A943HP84-F1
#
_entry.id   AF-A0A943HP84-F1
#
_cell.length_a   1.000
_cell.length_b   1.000
_cell.length_c   1.000
_cell.angle_alpha   90.00
_cell.angle_beta   90.00
_cell.angle_gamma   90.00
#
_symmetry.space_group_name_H-M   'P 1'
#
loop_
_entity.id
_entity.type
_entity.pdbx_description
1 polymer ?
#
loop_
_entity_poly.entity_id
_entity_poly.type
_entity_poly.pdbx_seq_one_letter_code
_entity_poly.pdbx_strand_id
1 'polypeptide(L)'
;MKNKKSLKLFLPVVLALIMIVLIIGSSIGKSENINKNGEKYGKFPTDKGLNQLLESDSLDLIAVVATNGKEGYIKKTDIEVSVPSSPEDAATYVSEDYHVNVYKSDGETVIGEFLITQAVLEMY
;
A
#
# COMPACT_ATOMS: atom_id res chain seq x y z
N MET A 1 -34.37 -44.52 35.44
CA MET A 1 -33.82 -43.27 36.05
C MET A 1 -32.87 -42.59 35.08
N LYS A 2 -33.30 -41.51 34.40
CA LYS A 2 -32.40 -40.71 33.54
C LYS A 2 -31.40 -39.96 34.42
N ASN A 3 -30.12 -40.25 34.25
CA ASN A 3 -29.02 -39.70 35.03
C ASN A 3 -28.87 -38.19 34.72
N LYS A 4 -29.52 -37.33 35.52
CA LYS A 4 -29.54 -35.87 35.36
C LYS A 4 -28.18 -35.18 35.57
N LYS A 5 -27.10 -35.95 35.83
CA LYS A 5 -25.75 -35.43 36.05
C LYS A 5 -24.99 -35.12 34.75
N SER A 6 -25.27 -35.82 33.64
CA SER A 6 -24.57 -35.59 32.37
C SER A 6 -25.02 -34.32 31.63
N LEU A 7 -26.26 -33.86 31.84
CA LEU A 7 -26.79 -32.65 31.19
C LEU A 7 -26.21 -31.34 31.78
N LYS A 8 -25.79 -31.35 33.05
CA LYS A 8 -25.24 -30.17 33.73
C LYS A 8 -23.78 -29.87 33.38
N LEU A 9 -23.04 -30.85 32.86
CA LEU A 9 -21.63 -30.69 32.48
C LEU A 9 -21.45 -30.31 31.01
N PHE A 10 -22.42 -30.65 30.15
CA PHE A 10 -22.36 -30.30 28.72
C PHE A 10 -22.54 -28.81 28.45
N LEU A 11 -23.44 -28.14 29.18
CA LEU A 11 -23.74 -26.72 28.95
C LEU A 11 -22.53 -25.79 29.19
N PRO A 12 -21.77 -25.87 30.30
CA PRO A 12 -20.61 -25.00 30.50
C PRO A 12 -19.46 -25.29 29.55
N VAL A 13 -19.27 -26.55 29.13
CA VAL A 13 -18.21 -26.94 28.17
C VAL A 13 -18.52 -26.40 26.77
N VAL A 14 -19.78 -26.49 26.34
CA VAL A 14 -20.23 -25.90 25.07
C VAL A 14 -20.13 -24.37 25.10
N LEU A 15 -20.48 -23.73 26.22
CA LEU A 15 -20.34 -22.27 26.37
C LEU A 15 -18.86 -21.83 26.33
N ALA A 16 -17.96 -22.59 26.96
CA ALA A 16 -16.52 -22.33 26.94
C ALA A 16 -15.92 -22.49 25.53
N LEU A 17 -16.36 -23.51 24.78
CA LEU A 17 -15.95 -23.69 23.38
C LEU A 17 -16.42 -22.55 22.48
N ILE A 18 -17.66 -22.05 22.67
CA ILE A 18 -18.17 -20.90 21.91
C ILE A 18 -17.39 -19.62 22.24
N MET A 19 -17.04 -19.39 23.51
CA MET A 19 -16.19 -18.25 23.92
C MET A 19 -14.81 -18.30 23.26
N ILE A 20 -14.19 -19.48 23.14
CA ILE A 20 -12.89 -19.64 22.47
C ILE A 20 -12.99 -19.25 20.98
N VAL A 21 -14.06 -19.66 20.29
CA VAL A 21 -14.28 -19.33 18.87
C VAL A 21 -14.51 -17.82 18.65
N LEU A 22 -15.22 -17.15 19.58
CA LEU A 22 -15.46 -15.70 19.51
C LEU A 22 -14.19 -14.85 19.72
N ILE A 23 -13.24 -15.33 20.54
CA ILE A 23 -11.94 -14.66 20.76
C ILE A 23 -11.08 -14.72 19.48
N ILE A 24 -11.15 -15.82 18.72
CA ILE A 24 -10.35 -16.01 17.50
C ILE A 24 -10.95 -15.25 16.30
N GLY A 25 -12.27 -15.06 16.26
CA GLY A 25 -12.97 -14.47 15.10
C GLY A 25 -12.77 -12.96 14.88
N SER A 26 -12.17 -12.22 15.83
CA SER A 26 -12.15 -10.75 15.80
C SER A 26 -10.88 -10.13 15.18
N SER A 27 -9.95 -10.92 14.67
CA SER A 27 -8.68 -10.41 14.10
C SER A 27 -8.59 -10.61 12.59
N ILE A 28 -9.67 -10.33 11.86
CA ILE A 28 -9.60 -10.16 10.40
C ILE A 28 -9.16 -8.70 10.15
N GLY A 29 -7.89 -8.41 10.47
CA GLY A 29 -7.26 -7.16 10.06
C GLY A 29 -7.20 -7.11 8.55
N LYS A 30 -7.43 -5.93 7.96
CA LYS A 30 -7.19 -5.69 6.53
C LYS A 30 -5.77 -6.17 6.21
N SER A 31 -5.65 -7.17 5.34
CA SER A 31 -4.34 -7.70 4.94
C SER A 31 -3.60 -6.61 4.16
N GLU A 32 -2.72 -5.88 4.84
CA GLU A 32 -1.79 -4.95 4.21
C GLU A 32 -0.63 -5.75 3.61
N ASN A 33 -0.26 -5.40 2.37
CA ASN A 33 0.87 -6.00 1.70
C ASN A 33 2.15 -5.32 2.20
N ILE A 34 2.84 -5.98 3.14
CA ILE A 34 4.07 -5.48 3.76
C ILE A 34 5.21 -6.46 3.47
N ASN A 35 6.37 -5.94 3.08
CA ASN A 35 7.54 -6.77 2.80
C ASN A 35 8.42 -6.99 4.05
N LYS A 36 9.54 -7.71 3.90
CA LYS A 36 10.49 -8.01 4.99
C LYS A 36 11.11 -6.76 5.65
N ASN A 37 11.13 -5.63 4.94
CA ASN A 37 11.70 -4.36 5.39
C ASN A 37 10.65 -3.47 6.06
N GLY A 38 9.38 -3.92 6.13
CA GLY A 38 8.27 -3.14 6.66
C GLY A 38 7.65 -2.18 5.65
N GLU A 39 8.07 -2.21 4.38
CA GLU A 39 7.56 -1.33 3.33
C GLU A 39 6.18 -1.81 2.87
N LYS A 40 5.20 -0.90 2.83
CA LYS A 40 3.85 -1.14 2.32
C LYS A 40 3.85 -1.01 0.79
N TYR A 41 3.38 -2.04 0.10
CA TYR A 41 3.33 -2.07 -1.36
C TYR A 41 1.92 -2.31 -1.90
N GLY A 42 1.60 -1.72 -3.06
CA GLY A 42 0.27 -1.89 -3.61
C GLY A 42 -0.02 -1.11 -4.89
N LYS A 43 -1.23 -1.37 -5.42
CA LYS A 43 -1.79 -0.59 -6.52
C LYS A 43 -2.41 0.69 -5.99
N PHE A 44 -2.33 1.75 -6.78
CA PHE A 44 -3.01 2.99 -6.47
C PHE A 44 -4.53 2.78 -6.44
N PRO A 45 -5.23 3.18 -5.35
CA PRO A 45 -6.69 3.16 -5.31
C PRO A 45 -7.25 4.20 -6.30
N THR A 46 -7.65 3.73 -7.49
CA THR A 46 -8.26 4.54 -8.55
C THR A 46 -9.55 5.24 -8.14
N ASP A 47 -10.16 4.80 -7.04
CA ASP A 47 -11.39 5.35 -6.46
C ASP A 47 -11.17 6.64 -5.65
N LYS A 48 -9.93 7.01 -5.33
CA LYS A 48 -9.66 8.10 -4.35
C LYS A 48 -8.91 9.32 -4.87
N GLY A 49 -8.56 9.37 -6.16
CA GLY A 49 -7.98 10.56 -6.81
C GLY A 49 -6.57 10.94 -6.31
N LEU A 50 -5.83 11.70 -7.13
CA LEU A 50 -4.39 11.96 -6.95
C LEU A 50 -4.04 12.68 -5.64
N ASN A 51 -4.93 13.51 -5.09
CA ASN A 51 -4.69 14.27 -3.86
C ASN A 51 -4.47 13.37 -2.63
N GLN A 52 -5.10 12.19 -2.58
CA GLN A 52 -4.91 11.26 -1.47
C GLN A 52 -3.58 10.47 -1.58
N LEU A 53 -2.88 10.55 -2.71
CA LEU A 53 -1.55 9.95 -2.92
C LEU A 53 -0.46 10.70 -2.15
N LEU A 54 -0.53 12.03 -2.17
CA LEU A 54 0.43 12.90 -1.50
C LEU A 54 0.19 12.94 0.01
N GLU A 55 -1.07 12.86 0.44
CA GLU A 55 -1.46 12.86 1.85
C GLU A 55 -1.45 11.48 2.51
N SER A 56 -1.53 10.38 1.74
CA SER A 56 -1.49 9.05 2.35
C SER A 56 -0.06 8.55 2.52
N ASP A 57 0.34 8.36 3.77
CA ASP A 57 1.48 7.53 4.20
C ASP A 57 1.23 6.03 3.99
N SER A 58 0.36 5.68 3.04
CA SER A 58 -0.19 4.33 2.99
C SER A 58 0.69 3.35 2.22
N LEU A 59 1.52 3.84 1.29
CA LEU A 59 2.36 3.01 0.42
C LEU A 59 3.75 3.61 0.27
N ASP A 60 4.76 2.79 0.56
CA ASP A 60 6.18 3.06 0.29
C ASP A 60 6.55 2.64 -1.15
N LEU A 61 5.84 1.63 -1.68
CA LEU A 61 6.07 1.01 -2.99
C LEU A 61 4.80 1.05 -3.84
N ILE A 62 4.86 1.74 -4.98
CA ILE A 62 3.70 2.01 -5.85
C ILE A 62 3.80 1.16 -7.12
N ALA A 63 2.76 0.37 -7.41
CA ALA A 63 2.76 -0.52 -8.56
C ALA A 63 2.81 0.24 -9.91
N VAL A 64 3.71 -0.18 -10.80
CA VAL A 64 3.87 0.34 -12.16
C VAL A 64 4.18 -0.77 -13.16
N VAL A 65 4.14 -0.44 -14.45
CA VAL A 65 4.69 -1.26 -15.52
C VAL A 65 5.96 -0.59 -16.03
N ALA A 66 7.10 -1.26 -15.92
CA ALA A 66 8.38 -0.76 -16.40
C ALA A 66 8.39 -0.57 -17.93
N THR A 67 9.33 0.21 -18.43
CA THR A 67 9.56 0.43 -19.88
C THR A 67 9.82 -0.85 -20.66
N ASN A 68 10.30 -1.90 -19.97
CA ASN A 68 10.52 -3.23 -20.52
C ASN A 68 9.29 -4.17 -20.42
N GLY A 69 8.13 -3.67 -19.98
CA GLY A 69 6.87 -4.40 -19.87
C GLY A 69 6.71 -5.25 -18.60
N LYS A 70 7.68 -5.25 -17.68
CA LYS A 70 7.55 -5.99 -16.41
C LYS A 70 6.76 -5.20 -15.37
N GLU A 71 5.84 -5.87 -14.69
CA GLU A 71 5.13 -5.31 -13.53
C GLU A 71 6.04 -5.31 -12.31
N GLY A 72 6.06 -4.18 -11.58
CA GLY A 72 6.83 -4.01 -10.35
C GLY A 72 6.38 -2.78 -9.58
N TYR A 73 7.28 -2.22 -8.78
CA TYR A 73 6.99 -1.11 -7.89
C TYR A 73 8.08 -0.04 -7.94
N ILE A 74 7.71 1.23 -7.94
CA ILE A 74 8.64 2.34 -7.69
C ILE A 74 8.58 2.73 -6.21
N LYS A 75 9.70 3.23 -5.66
CA LYS A 75 9.71 3.77 -4.30
C LYS A 75 9.18 5.19 -4.28
N LYS A 76 8.36 5.52 -3.28
CA LYS A 76 7.88 6.89 -3.06
C LYS A 76 9.05 7.87 -2.87
N THR A 77 10.14 7.42 -2.24
CA THR A 77 11.36 8.22 -2.02
C THR A 77 12.19 8.47 -3.27
N ASP A 78 12.01 7.66 -4.32
CA ASP A 78 12.72 7.83 -5.60
C ASP A 78 11.99 8.85 -6.51
N ILE A 79 10.81 9.32 -6.09
CA ILE A 79 10.04 10.35 -6.80
C ILE A 79 10.54 11.72 -6.32
N GLU A 80 11.30 12.39 -7.18
CA GLU A 80 11.67 13.78 -6.98
C GLU A 80 10.45 14.68 -7.23
N VAL A 81 10.00 15.37 -6.17
CA VAL A 81 9.00 16.43 -6.27
C VAL A 81 9.73 17.76 -6.17
N SER A 82 10.17 18.25 -7.31
CA SER A 82 10.70 19.60 -7.42
C SER A 82 9.55 20.59 -7.40
N VAL A 83 9.50 21.43 -6.35
CA VAL A 83 8.48 22.47 -6.18
C VAL A 83 9.19 23.83 -6.19
N PRO A 84 8.86 24.74 -7.12
CA PRO A 84 9.44 26.08 -7.11
C PRO A 84 9.12 26.78 -5.80
N SER A 85 10.13 27.43 -5.19
CA SER A 85 10.01 28.05 -3.86
C SER A 85 9.52 29.49 -3.90
N SER A 86 9.40 30.08 -5.09
CA SER A 86 8.92 31.43 -5.31
C SER A 86 8.14 31.56 -6.63
N PRO A 87 7.29 32.59 -6.79
CA PRO A 87 6.63 32.88 -8.06
C PRO A 87 7.60 33.10 -9.22
N GLU A 88 8.75 33.73 -8.96
CA GLU A 88 9.81 33.95 -9.94
C GLU A 88 10.48 32.63 -10.36
N ASP A 89 10.72 31.71 -9.42
CA ASP A 89 11.24 30.38 -9.72
C ASP A 89 10.22 29.55 -10.50
N ALA A 90 8.93 29.68 -10.18
CA ALA A 90 7.87 28.99 -10.91
C ALA A 90 7.78 29.45 -12.38
N ALA A 91 8.07 30.73 -12.65
CA ALA A 91 8.05 31.28 -14.01
C ALA A 91 9.17 30.76 -14.91
N THR A 92 10.25 30.23 -14.32
CA THR A 92 11.38 29.64 -15.06
C THR A 92 11.52 28.13 -14.82
N TYR A 93 10.58 27.54 -14.09
CA TYR A 93 10.61 26.14 -13.74
C TYR A 93 10.41 25.26 -14.98
N VAL A 94 11.43 24.47 -15.30
CA VAL A 94 11.36 23.40 -16.29
C VAL A 94 11.52 22.10 -15.54
N SER A 95 10.44 21.32 -15.45
CA SER A 95 10.52 19.95 -14.97
C SER A 95 11.17 19.08 -16.04
N GLU A 96 12.28 18.43 -15.70
CA GLU A 96 12.90 17.44 -16.58
C GLU A 96 12.26 16.08 -16.39
N ASP A 97 12.07 15.35 -17.49
CA ASP A 97 11.69 13.94 -17.43
C ASP A 97 12.86 13.13 -16.84
N TYR A 98 12.57 12.21 -15.93
CA TYR A 98 13.58 11.37 -15.31
C TYR A 98 13.15 9.92 -15.17
N HIS A 99 14.15 9.03 -15.08
CA HIS A 99 13.92 7.60 -14.91
C HIS A 99 14.10 7.22 -13.44
N VAL A 100 13.22 6.33 -12.96
CA VAL A 100 13.32 5.71 -11.64
C VAL A 100 13.38 4.19 -11.77
N ASN A 101 14.05 3.55 -10.81
CA ASN A 101 14.12 2.10 -10.76
C ASN A 101 12.75 1.49 -10.45
N VAL A 102 12.47 0.35 -11.09
CA VAL A 102 11.32 -0.51 -10.80
C VAL A 102 11.83 -1.74 -10.06
N TYR A 103 11.29 -1.97 -8.87
CA TYR A 103 11.66 -3.04 -7.96
C TYR A 103 10.61 -4.16 -7.93
N LYS A 104 10.97 -5.33 -7.41
CA LYS A 104 9.99 -6.32 -6.92
C LYS A 104 9.33 -5.82 -5.63
N SER A 105 8.36 -6.59 -5.12
CA SER A 105 7.71 -6.32 -3.83
C SER A 105 8.67 -6.37 -2.63
N ASP A 106 9.90 -6.85 -2.80
CA ASP A 106 10.94 -6.84 -1.77
C ASP A 106 11.61 -5.46 -1.57
N GLY A 107 11.33 -4.48 -2.42
CA GLY A 107 11.90 -3.13 -2.35
C GLY A 107 13.41 -3.07 -2.67
N GLU A 108 14.01 -4.16 -3.12
CA GLU A 108 15.47 -4.28 -3.30
C GLU A 108 15.83 -4.76 -4.70
N THR A 109 15.11 -5.75 -5.24
CA THR A 109 15.44 -6.35 -6.53
C THR A 109 14.96 -5.45 -7.67
N VAL A 110 15.89 -4.78 -8.35
CA VAL A 110 15.59 -4.00 -9.57
C VAL A 110 15.25 -4.93 -10.74
N ILE A 111 14.15 -4.64 -11.45
CA ILE A 111 13.63 -5.42 -12.57
C ILE A 111 13.42 -4.60 -13.85
N GLY A 112 13.54 -3.28 -13.77
CA GLY A 112 13.41 -2.36 -14.91
C GLY A 112 13.46 -0.91 -14.46
N GLU A 113 13.02 -0.02 -15.34
CA GLU A 113 12.96 1.42 -15.11
C GLU A 113 11.58 1.95 -15.52
N PHE A 114 11.19 3.08 -14.95
CA PHE A 114 9.94 3.78 -15.25
C PHE A 114 10.25 5.24 -15.54
N LEU A 115 9.67 5.78 -16.61
CA LEU A 115 9.82 7.20 -16.97
C LEU A 115 8.76 8.01 -16.22
N ILE A 116 9.20 8.93 -15.38
CA ILE A 116 8.35 9.94 -14.77
C ILE A 116 8.39 11.17 -15.68
N THR A 117 7.29 11.38 -16.41
CA THR A 117 7.04 12.60 -17.14
C THR A 117 6.20 13.53 -16.27
N GLN A 118 6.74 14.68 -15.88
CA GLN A 118 5.91 15.68 -15.22
C GLN A 118 5.08 16.38 -16.28
N ALA A 119 3.76 16.12 -16.27
CA ALA A 119 2.84 16.83 -17.15
C ALA A 119 3.03 18.33 -16.91
N VAL A 120 3.51 19.03 -17.95
CA VAL A 120 3.48 20.49 -17.99
C VAL A 120 2.04 20.86 -17.65
N LEU A 121 1.83 21.62 -16.57
CA LEU A 121 0.61 22.39 -16.40
C LEU A 121 0.61 23.39 -17.56
N GLU A 122 0.18 22.96 -18.75
CA GLU A 122 -0.27 23.88 -19.78
C GLU A 122 -1.51 24.56 -19.19
N MET A 123 -1.26 25.66 -18.48
CA MET A 123 -2.28 26.61 -18.11
C MET A 123 -2.85 27.17 -19.42
N TYR A 124 -4.05 26.72 -19.76
CA TYR A 124 -4.95 27.43 -20.68
C TYR A 124 -5.56 28.64 -19.96
#